data_AF-D8J9I2-F1
#
_entry.id   AF-D8J9I2-F1
#
_cell.length_a   1.000
_cell.length_b   1.000
_cell.length_c   1.000
_cell.angle_alpha   90.00
_cell.angle_beta   90.00
_cell.angle_gamma   90.00
#
_symmetry.space_group_name_H-M   'P 1'
#
loop_
_entity.id
_entity.type
_entity.pdbx_description
1 polymer ?
#
loop_
_entity_poly.entity_id
_entity_poly.type
_entity_poly.pdbx_seq_one_letter_code
_entity_poly.pdbx_strand_id
1 'polypeptide(L)'
;MANSLDEIETTLAEASETEDDDRAHERLERAREELAALEDDGSVDEERAEAIEAEIDQHLRAIEERDSYDVDAMGAAREPDDETA
;
A
#
# COMPACT_ATOMS: atom_id res chain seq x y z
N MET A 1 24.25 -11.00 5.89
CA MET A 1 23.28 -10.68 4.82
C MET A 1 21.95 -10.74 5.53
N ALA A 2 21.31 -9.60 5.75
CA ALA A 2 19.98 -9.57 6.35
C ALA A 2 19.05 -10.37 5.44
N ASN A 3 18.14 -11.15 6.05
CA ASN A 3 17.21 -11.99 5.31
C ASN A 3 16.31 -11.08 4.47
N SER A 4 16.14 -11.39 3.20
CA SER A 4 15.36 -10.58 2.26
C SER A 4 13.91 -10.30 2.73
N LEU A 5 13.31 -11.22 3.51
CA LEU A 5 12.00 -11.00 4.16
C LEU A 5 12.04 -9.94 5.26
N ASP A 6 13.12 -9.87 6.04
CA ASP A 6 13.27 -8.91 7.15
C ASP A 6 13.35 -7.46 6.63
N GLU A 7 13.96 -7.30 5.44
CA GLU A 7 14.00 -6.02 4.72
C GLU A 7 12.61 -5.63 4.19
N ILE A 8 11.82 -6.60 3.71
CA ILE A 8 10.44 -6.38 3.28
C ILE A 8 9.54 -6.03 4.48
N GLU A 9 9.67 -6.72 5.60
CA GLU A 9 8.95 -6.42 6.86
C GLU A 9 9.29 -5.01 7.35
N THR A 10 10.56 -4.61 7.26
CA THR A 10 10.99 -3.24 7.59
C THR A 10 10.35 -2.22 6.65
N THR A 11 10.33 -2.50 5.34
CA THR A 11 9.72 -1.62 4.34
C THR A 11 8.22 -1.46 4.59
N LEU A 12 7.53 -2.54 4.97
CA LEU A 12 6.11 -2.53 5.33
C LEU A 12 5.86 -1.63 6.54
N ALA A 13 6.68 -1.76 7.59
CA ALA A 13 6.58 -0.90 8.78
C ALA A 13 6.79 0.58 8.42
N GLU A 14 7.83 0.89 7.64
CA GLU A 14 8.11 2.27 7.20
C GLU A 14 7.01 2.84 6.29
N ALA A 15 6.36 2.00 5.48
CA ALA A 15 5.23 2.39 4.65
C ALA A 15 4.00 2.71 5.51
N SER A 16 3.74 1.92 6.56
CA SER A 16 2.65 2.20 7.51
C SER A 16 2.86 3.48 8.33
N GLU A 17 4.11 3.87 8.58
CA GLU A 17 4.44 5.12 9.30
C GLU A 17 4.50 6.35 8.37
N THR A 18 4.49 6.13 7.05
CA THR A 18 4.52 7.21 6.05
C THR A 18 3.15 7.89 5.96
N GLU A 19 3.12 9.21 6.06
CA GLU A 19 1.90 10.03 5.89
C GLU A 19 1.51 10.21 4.40
N ASP A 20 2.45 9.96 3.49
CA ASP A 20 2.32 10.17 2.04
C ASP A 20 1.86 8.89 1.33
N ASP A 21 0.59 8.87 0.90
CA ASP A 21 -0.05 7.69 0.30
C ASP A 21 0.66 7.19 -0.95
N ASP A 22 1.02 8.08 -1.88
CA ASP A 22 1.73 7.72 -3.11
C ASP A 22 3.06 7.04 -2.79
N ARG A 23 3.82 7.59 -1.85
CA ARG A 23 5.12 7.02 -1.44
C ARG A 23 4.96 5.71 -0.66
N ALA A 24 3.89 5.56 0.11
CA ALA A 24 3.57 4.29 0.76
C ALA A 24 3.19 3.24 -0.30
N HIS A 25 2.36 3.59 -1.27
CA HIS A 25 1.93 2.73 -2.37
C HIS A 25 3.12 2.22 -3.20
N GLU A 26 3.99 3.13 -3.67
CA GLU A 26 5.18 2.76 -4.46
C GLU A 26 6.09 1.77 -3.69
N ARG A 27 6.25 1.96 -2.38
CA ARG A 27 7.05 1.05 -1.55
C ARG A 27 6.41 -0.31 -1.36
N LEU A 28 5.10 -0.35 -1.14
CA LEU A 28 4.35 -1.58 -0.95
C LEU A 28 4.30 -2.40 -2.25
N GLU A 29 4.13 -1.75 -3.41
CA GLU A 29 4.23 -2.42 -4.71
C GLU A 29 5.62 -3.02 -4.93
N ARG A 30 6.67 -2.25 -4.63
CA ARG A 30 8.05 -2.74 -4.73
C ARG A 30 8.30 -3.92 -3.78
N ALA A 31 7.86 -3.82 -2.54
CA ALA A 31 7.96 -4.87 -1.54
C ALA A 31 7.28 -6.17 -2.01
N ARG A 32 6.13 -6.05 -2.70
CA ARG A 32 5.42 -7.17 -3.31
C ARG A 32 6.20 -7.82 -4.44
N GLU A 33 6.80 -7.04 -5.33
CA GLU A 33 7.66 -7.58 -6.41
C GLU A 33 8.88 -8.30 -5.85
N GLU A 34 9.51 -7.72 -4.82
CA GLU A 34 10.66 -8.35 -4.15
C GLU A 34 10.25 -9.65 -3.45
N LEU A 35 9.09 -9.68 -2.79
CA LEU A 35 8.53 -10.91 -2.19
C LEU A 35 8.31 -12.00 -3.24
N ALA A 36 7.63 -11.68 -4.35
CA ALA A 36 7.34 -12.63 -5.41
C ALA A 36 8.62 -13.22 -6.04
N ALA A 37 9.67 -12.40 -6.18
CA ALA A 37 10.97 -12.87 -6.66
C ALA A 37 11.64 -13.83 -5.68
N LEU A 38 11.47 -13.61 -4.37
CA LEU A 38 12.01 -14.50 -3.34
C LEU A 38 11.24 -15.82 -3.24
N GLU A 39 9.93 -15.78 -3.42
CA GLU A 39 9.07 -16.96 -3.50
C GLU A 39 9.42 -17.84 -4.71
N ASP A 40 9.66 -17.24 -5.89
CA ASP A 40 10.09 -17.96 -7.09
C ASP A 40 11.45 -18.65 -6.91
N ASP A 41 12.38 -18.01 -6.19
CA ASP A 41 13.69 -18.60 -5.86
C ASP A 41 13.60 -19.75 -4.84
N GLY A 42 12.47 -19.86 -4.12
CA GLY A 42 12.25 -20.89 -3.09
C GLY A 42 13.16 -20.76 -1.86
N SER A 43 13.74 -19.57 -1.67
CA SER A 43 14.68 -19.27 -0.58
C SER A 43 14.01 -18.69 0.67
N VAL A 44 12.67 -18.67 0.71
CA VAL A 44 11.87 -18.08 1.79
C VAL A 44 10.88 -19.07 2.39
N ASP A 45 10.46 -18.76 3.61
CA ASP A 45 9.45 -19.53 4.33
C ASP A 45 8.05 -19.15 3.79
N GLU A 46 7.35 -20.11 3.19
CA GLU A 46 6.05 -19.91 2.52
C GLU A 46 5.01 -19.31 3.48
N GLU A 47 4.96 -19.77 4.74
CA GLU A 47 3.99 -19.25 5.73
C GLU A 47 4.28 -17.77 6.06
N ARG A 48 5.55 -17.40 6.17
CA ARG A 48 5.93 -15.99 6.38
C ARG A 48 5.68 -15.13 5.15
N ALA A 49 5.96 -15.67 3.95
CA ALA A 49 5.73 -14.96 2.70
C ALA A 49 4.24 -14.64 2.52
N GLU A 50 3.35 -15.63 2.67
CA GLU A 50 1.90 -15.44 2.58
C GLU A 50 1.38 -14.41 3.60
N ALA A 51 1.92 -14.42 4.83
CA ALA A 51 1.54 -13.44 5.85
C ALA A 51 1.91 -12.01 5.44
N ILE A 52 3.13 -11.82 4.92
CA ILE A 52 3.62 -10.52 4.46
C ILE A 52 2.83 -10.06 3.22
N GLU A 53 2.54 -10.95 2.26
CA GLU A 53 1.74 -10.61 1.08
C GLU A 53 0.34 -10.12 1.49
N ALA A 54 -0.30 -10.81 2.45
CA ALA A 54 -1.61 -10.41 2.96
C ALA A 54 -1.59 -9.04 3.64
N GLU A 55 -0.53 -8.70 4.38
CA GLU A 55 -0.38 -7.37 4.99
C GLU A 55 -0.15 -6.27 3.95
N ILE A 56 0.63 -6.56 2.90
CA ILE A 56 0.84 -5.63 1.78
C ILE A 56 -0.49 -5.36 1.06
N ASP A 57 -1.27 -6.39 0.71
CA ASP A 57 -2.57 -6.23 0.02
C ASP A 57 -3.56 -5.42 0.87
N GLN A 58 -3.57 -5.67 2.19
CA GLN A 58 -4.42 -4.92 3.11
C GLN A 58 -4.06 -3.42 3.13
N HIS A 59 -2.76 -3.08 3.17
CA HIS A 59 -2.32 -1.69 3.18
C HIS A 59 -2.58 -0.99 1.85
N LEU A 60 -2.30 -1.64 0.72
CA LEU A 60 -2.59 -1.11 -0.60
C LEU A 60 -4.09 -0.78 -0.74
N ARG A 61 -4.97 -1.70 -0.33
CA ARG A 61 -6.42 -1.45 -0.33
C ARG A 61 -6.83 -0.28 0.56
N ALA A 62 -6.20 -0.15 1.73
CA ALA A 62 -6.48 0.96 2.64
C ALA A 62 -6.07 2.32 2.04
N ILE A 63 -4.95 2.36 1.32
CA ILE A 63 -4.49 3.54 0.59
C ILE A 63 -5.45 3.88 -0.55
N GLU A 64 -5.81 2.90 -1.40
CA GLU A 64 -6.76 3.09 -2.50
C GLU A 64 -8.14 3.59 -2.00
N GLU A 65 -8.62 3.02 -0.89
CA GLU A 65 -9.87 3.46 -0.28
C GLU A 65 -9.77 4.90 0.24
N ARG A 66 -8.64 5.28 0.84
CA ARG A 66 -8.39 6.64 1.35
C ARG A 66 -8.33 7.67 0.22
N ASP A 67 -7.64 7.36 -0.87
CA ASP A 67 -7.57 8.21 -2.06
C ASP A 67 -8.96 8.41 -2.69
N SER A 68 -9.76 7.34 -2.78
CA SER A 68 -11.14 7.42 -3.28
C SER A 68 -12.01 8.38 -2.45
N TYR A 69 -11.84 8.44 -1.13
CA TYR A 69 -12.60 9.38 -0.29
C TYR A 69 -12.11 10.83 -0.42
N ASP A 70 -10.82 11.06 -0.67
CA ASP A 70 -10.27 12.41 -0.88
C ASP A 70 -10.78 13.03 -2.20
N VAL A 71 -10.90 12.20 -3.24
CA VAL A 71 -11.48 12.60 -4.54
C VAL A 71 -12.98 12.93 -4.43
N ASP A 72 -13.75 12.17 -3.64
CA ASP A 72 -15.17 12.45 -3.37
C ASP A 72 -15.36 13.73 -2.53
N ALA A 73 -14.42 14.07 -1.64
CA ALA A 73 -14.45 15.32 -0.88
C ALA A 73 -14.20 16.56 -1.75
N MET A 74 -13.35 16.45 -2.79
CA MET A 74 -13.09 17.54 -3.74
C MET A 74 -14.26 17.80 -4.71
N GLY A 75 -15.12 16.79 -4.94
CA GLY A 75 -16.32 16.91 -5.78
C GLY A 75 -17.51 17.63 -5.14
N ALA A 76 -17.52 17.76 -3.80
CA ALA A 76 -18.60 18.40 -3.04
C ALA A 76 -18.45 19.94 -2.92
N ALA A 77 -17.41 20.53 -3.51
CA ALA A 77 -17.25 21.98 -3.64
C ALA A 77 -17.63 22.49 -5.05
N ARG A 78 -18.40 21.72 -5.83
CA ARG A 78 -19.13 22.30 -6.95
C ARG A 78 -20.19 23.23 -6.36
N GLU A 79 -19.89 24.53 -6.44
CA GLU A 79 -20.76 25.63 -6.04
C GLU A 79 -22.23 25.26 -6.26
N PRO A 80 -23.13 25.48 -5.29
CA PRO A 80 -24.53 25.52 -5.64
C PRO A 80 -24.67 26.66 -6.65
N ASP A 81 -24.81 26.31 -7.93
CA ASP A 81 -25.59 27.12 -8.87
C ASP A 81 -27.02 27.15 -8.30
N ASP A 82 -27.18 27.94 -7.24
CA ASP A 82 -28.45 28.42 -6.75
C ASP A 82 -28.93 29.44 -7.78
N GLU A 83 -29.32 28.93 -8.95
CA GLU A 83 -30.23 29.60 -9.87
C GLU A 83 -31.58 29.68 -9.16
N THR A 84 -31.67 30.56 -8.18
CA THR A 84 -32.92 30.92 -7.52
C THR A 84 -33.37 32.29 -8.02
N ALA A 85 -34.25 32.24 -9.02
CA ALA A 85 -35.35 33.17 -9.36
C ALA A 85 -35.03 34.62 -9.80
#